data_AF-A0A3E4WKI4-F1
#
_entry.id   AF-A0A3E4WKI4-F1
#
_cell.length_a   1.000
_cell.length_b   1.000
_cell.length_c   1.000
_cell.angle_alpha   90.00
_cell.angle_beta   90.00
_cell.angle_gamma   90.00
#
_symmetry.space_group_name_H-M   'P 1'
#
loop_
_entity.id
_entity.type
_entity.pdbx_description
1 polymer ?
#
loop_
_entity_poly.entity_id
_entity_poly.type
_entity_poly.pdbx_seq_one_letter_code
_entity_poly.pdbx_strand_id
1 'polypeptide(L)'
;MNKNILIITPFFPPQTHAAVFRAFKLVKYLKRTGWNPIVLTVNRNYLYLEDPDLLDEVQDVPIYQANYIEPTLRGLRMLLGGEDTSLKAITAKAKTIGAQSKSTDTVTSNKQSLFGKFYKYILDRWIQVPDRFRFWERSAVRMGRKIIKEHDISIIYTTCLPFTSNRIGMRLKHLTGVKWVADFRDPTTYAKRMYSDYFPVFAKQKKIEQDTFKYADAITGLSGAYLNIFNDLYEGRYSNKSYFIPTGVDDDYLPSFQNREKENYIIFVGEYLHEYKDNFLKIFAEAVNSKELKGKGCTLKIVGNKNINQKQTEEFVNDLGICNNVEYINHVPQRKLYELIVNAKAAVLIPGHTALWWTNFAKMVDYIALQVPVLAMVPMTSEARTELIKAGIGVFIDTPQQGVTVIKQVFSEKFPMTANKEYCRRYLASQQTKSFIDIFQKIQ
;
A
#
# COMPACT_ATOMS: atom_id res chain seq x y z
N MET A 1 18.94 -1.63 26.82
CA MET A 1 18.09 -2.20 25.77
C MET A 1 18.81 -2.09 24.45
N ASN A 2 19.02 -3.21 23.76
CA ASN A 2 19.69 -3.25 22.47
C ASN A 2 18.76 -2.67 21.39
N LYS A 3 19.19 -1.60 20.72
CA LYS A 3 18.41 -0.86 19.72
C LYS A 3 18.77 -1.22 18.27
N ASN A 4 19.55 -2.27 18.06
CA ASN A 4 19.95 -2.74 16.74
C ASN A 4 18.89 -3.72 16.22
N ILE A 5 18.33 -3.41 15.06
CA ILE A 5 17.23 -4.17 14.45
C ILE A 5 17.52 -4.45 12.98
N LEU A 6 17.29 -5.68 12.54
CA LEU A 6 17.39 -6.06 11.13
C LEU A 6 16.03 -6.05 10.45
N ILE A 7 15.85 -5.17 9.48
CA ILE A 7 14.67 -5.06 8.63
C ILE A 7 14.90 -5.90 7.37
N ILE A 8 14.09 -6.94 7.18
CA ILE A 8 14.23 -7.90 6.08
C ILE A 8 13.06 -7.73 5.11
N THR A 9 13.34 -7.19 3.93
CA THR A 9 12.33 -6.95 2.89
C THR A 9 12.98 -6.97 1.51
N PRO A 10 12.37 -7.61 0.49
CA PRO A 10 12.85 -7.50 -0.88
C PRO A 10 12.42 -6.17 -1.56
N PHE A 11 11.53 -5.42 -0.91
CA PHE A 11 11.03 -4.14 -1.37
C PHE A 11 11.63 -3.02 -0.50
N PHE A 12 12.64 -2.36 -1.03
CA PHE A 12 13.32 -1.24 -0.38
C PHE A 12 13.80 -0.24 -1.44
N PRO A 13 14.02 1.05 -1.12
CA PRO A 13 14.66 1.99 -2.03
C PRO A 13 15.91 1.40 -2.70
N PRO A 14 16.17 1.77 -3.98
CA PRO A 14 15.48 2.81 -4.74
C PRO A 14 14.16 2.35 -5.40
N GLN A 15 13.62 1.16 -5.12
CA GLN A 15 12.41 0.69 -5.80
C GLN A 15 11.18 1.58 -5.51
N THR A 16 10.39 1.88 -6.54
CA THR A 16 9.10 2.56 -6.41
C THR A 16 7.95 1.57 -6.53
N HIS A 17 7.54 1.03 -5.39
CA HIS A 17 6.41 0.10 -5.28
C HIS A 17 5.69 0.30 -3.95
N ALA A 18 4.36 0.11 -3.92
CA ALA A 18 3.56 0.35 -2.71
C ALA A 18 4.07 -0.42 -1.47
N ALA A 19 4.61 -1.62 -1.66
CA ALA A 19 5.16 -2.44 -0.57
C ALA A 19 6.42 -1.86 0.08
N VAL A 20 7.11 -0.92 -0.57
CA VAL A 20 8.33 -0.28 -0.07
C VAL A 20 8.02 0.63 1.11
N PHE A 21 6.97 1.44 0.99
CA PHE A 21 6.79 2.62 1.85
C PHE A 21 6.57 2.31 3.32
N ARG A 22 5.93 1.18 3.68
CA ARG A 22 5.70 0.84 5.10
C ARG A 22 7.00 0.55 5.84
N ALA A 23 7.87 -0.29 5.25
CA ALA A 23 9.17 -0.64 5.83
C ALA A 23 10.17 0.54 5.72
N PHE A 24 10.15 1.26 4.59
CA PHE A 24 10.95 2.46 4.39
C PHE A 24 10.68 3.53 5.45
N LYS A 25 9.40 3.89 5.67
CA LYS A 25 9.02 4.85 6.71
C LYS A 25 9.40 4.35 8.10
N LEU A 26 9.19 3.07 8.39
CA LEU A 26 9.63 2.49 9.67
C LEU A 26 11.14 2.69 9.89
N VAL A 27 11.97 2.38 8.89
CA VAL A 27 13.43 2.58 8.95
C VAL A 27 13.80 4.05 9.18
N LYS A 28 13.25 4.95 8.35
CA LYS A 28 13.50 6.40 8.43
C LYS A 28 13.21 6.95 9.82
N TYR A 29 12.05 6.61 10.39
CA TYR A 29 11.64 7.12 11.69
C TYR A 29 12.28 6.38 12.86
N LEU A 30 12.62 5.10 12.74
CA LEU A 30 13.42 4.39 13.75
C LEU A 30 14.74 5.11 13.99
N LYS A 31 15.44 5.47 12.90
CA LYS A 31 16.69 6.23 12.97
C LYS A 31 16.51 7.55 13.73
N ARG A 32 15.45 8.30 13.45
CA ARG A 32 15.12 9.57 14.15
C ARG A 32 14.85 9.40 15.64
N THR A 33 14.37 8.24 16.06
CA THR A 33 14.15 7.91 17.49
C THR A 33 15.39 7.33 18.20
N GLY A 34 16.55 7.32 17.53
CA GLY A 34 17.80 6.79 18.07
C GLY A 34 17.88 5.27 18.07
N TRP A 35 17.06 4.58 17.27
CA TRP A 35 17.27 3.16 16.94
C TRP A 35 18.26 3.02 15.79
N ASN A 36 18.88 1.84 15.70
CA ASN A 36 19.86 1.51 14.66
C ASN A 36 19.26 0.46 13.71
N PRO A 37 18.37 0.86 12.78
CA PRO A 37 17.89 -0.05 11.76
C PRO A 37 19.01 -0.41 10.79
N ILE A 38 19.07 -1.69 10.43
CA ILE A 38 19.91 -2.23 9.36
C ILE A 38 18.98 -2.94 8.39
N VAL A 39 19.18 -2.76 7.09
CA VAL A 39 18.28 -3.33 6.08
C VAL A 39 18.96 -4.48 5.36
N LEU A 40 18.24 -5.59 5.17
CA LEU A 40 18.61 -6.69 4.30
C LEU A 40 17.58 -6.82 3.17
N THR A 41 18.02 -6.54 1.94
CA THR A 41 17.18 -6.53 0.73
C THR A 41 17.81 -7.35 -0.41
N VAL A 42 17.15 -7.37 -1.56
CA VAL A 42 17.65 -8.00 -2.79
C VAL A 42 18.67 -7.08 -3.47
N ASN A 43 19.71 -7.66 -4.08
CA ASN A 43 20.68 -6.92 -4.89
C ASN A 43 20.15 -6.48 -6.26
N ARG A 44 19.03 -7.05 -6.71
CA ARG A 44 18.49 -6.79 -8.04
C ARG A 44 16.97 -6.75 -8.02
N ASN A 45 16.42 -5.70 -8.62
CA ASN A 45 15.00 -5.56 -8.88
C ASN A 45 14.72 -5.83 -10.37
N TYR A 46 13.75 -6.69 -10.64
CA TYR A 46 13.41 -7.12 -11.99
C TYR A 46 12.14 -6.45 -12.56
N LEU A 47 11.26 -5.92 -11.70
CA LEU A 47 9.88 -5.59 -12.08
C LEU A 47 9.43 -4.17 -11.73
N TYR A 48 10.15 -3.45 -10.86
CA TYR A 48 9.71 -2.13 -10.41
C TYR A 48 10.62 -1.03 -10.95
N LEU A 49 10.07 0.17 -11.07
CA LEU A 49 10.83 1.35 -11.38
C LEU A 49 11.72 1.72 -10.18
N GLU A 50 12.70 2.58 -10.42
CA GLU A 50 13.61 3.06 -9.40
C GLU A 50 13.58 4.58 -9.34
N ASP A 51 13.62 5.10 -8.11
CA ASP A 51 13.76 6.50 -7.76
C ASP A 51 14.92 6.62 -6.76
N PRO A 52 16.10 7.09 -7.22
CA PRO A 52 17.27 7.26 -6.38
C PRO A 52 17.06 8.22 -5.20
N ASP A 53 16.18 9.21 -5.34
CA ASP A 53 15.96 10.25 -4.32
C ASP A 53 15.41 9.64 -3.00
N LEU A 54 14.77 8.47 -3.08
CA LEU A 54 14.34 7.71 -1.89
C LEU A 54 15.52 7.22 -1.03
N LEU A 55 16.73 7.08 -1.58
CA LEU A 55 17.92 6.70 -0.83
C LEU A 55 18.44 7.85 0.03
N ASP A 56 18.28 9.10 -0.42
CA ASP A 56 18.76 10.29 0.31
C ASP A 56 18.07 10.41 1.67
N GLU A 57 16.79 10.01 1.75
CA GLU A 57 16.02 9.99 2.98
C GLU A 57 16.50 8.96 4.02
N VAL A 58 17.34 7.99 3.62
CA VAL A 58 17.87 6.91 4.46
C VAL A 58 19.38 6.69 4.29
N GLN A 59 20.13 7.72 3.90
CA GLN A 59 21.57 7.62 3.62
C GLN A 59 22.40 7.08 4.79
N ASP A 60 21.97 7.33 6.04
CA ASP A 60 22.66 6.92 7.27
C ASP A 60 22.25 5.53 7.78
N VAL A 61 21.55 4.75 6.94
CA VAL A 61 21.08 3.40 7.25
C VAL A 61 21.91 2.39 6.47
N PRO A 62 22.58 1.42 7.15
CA PRO A 62 23.28 0.35 6.45
C PRO A 62 22.31 -0.53 5.67
N ILE A 63 22.50 -0.61 4.34
CA ILE A 63 21.71 -1.45 3.44
C ILE A 63 22.59 -2.58 2.89
N TYR A 64 22.25 -3.81 3.27
CA TYR A 64 22.89 -5.02 2.78
C TYR A 64 22.05 -5.68 1.70
N GLN A 65 22.68 -5.96 0.56
CA GLN A 65 22.03 -6.52 -0.61
C GLN A 65 22.44 -7.99 -0.80
N ALA A 66 21.52 -8.91 -0.53
CA ALA A 66 21.73 -10.32 -0.77
C ALA A 66 21.34 -10.72 -2.21
N ASN A 67 22.11 -11.63 -2.79
CA ASN A 67 21.86 -12.11 -4.15
C ASN A 67 20.44 -12.67 -4.33
N TYR A 68 19.70 -12.14 -5.31
CA TYR A 68 18.41 -12.65 -5.77
C TYR A 68 18.48 -12.95 -7.26
N ILE A 69 18.16 -14.19 -7.59
CA ILE A 69 18.02 -14.66 -8.97
C ILE A 69 16.54 -14.87 -9.22
N GLU A 70 15.99 -14.16 -10.21
CA GLU A 70 14.61 -14.39 -10.59
C GLU A 70 14.44 -15.86 -11.04
N PRO A 71 13.42 -16.60 -10.54
CA PRO A 71 13.20 -18.01 -10.86
C PRO A 71 12.65 -18.23 -12.28
N THR A 72 13.17 -17.52 -13.28
CA THR A 72 12.73 -17.56 -14.67
C THR A 72 13.91 -17.83 -15.61
N LEU A 73 13.62 -18.20 -16.87
CA LEU A 73 14.62 -18.25 -17.93
C LEU A 73 15.33 -16.90 -18.12
N ARG A 74 14.62 -15.78 -17.90
CA ARG A 74 15.20 -14.44 -17.87
C ARG A 74 16.26 -14.31 -16.78
N GLY A 75 15.90 -14.68 -15.55
CA GLY A 75 16.82 -14.66 -14.41
C GLY A 75 18.03 -15.57 -14.60
N LEU A 76 17.83 -16.77 -15.15
CA LEU A 76 18.91 -17.70 -15.48
C LEU A 76 19.83 -17.16 -16.57
N ARG A 77 19.28 -16.61 -17.66
CA ARG A 77 20.07 -15.99 -18.74
C ARG A 77 20.94 -14.85 -18.21
N MET A 78 20.37 -13.99 -17.37
CA MET A 78 21.10 -12.89 -16.73
C MET A 78 22.17 -13.37 -15.73
N LEU A 79 21.95 -14.52 -15.07
CA LEU A 79 22.97 -15.13 -14.22
C LEU A 79 24.16 -15.66 -15.02
N LEU A 80 23.90 -16.21 -16.22
CA LEU A 80 24.91 -16.78 -17.12
C LEU A 80 25.61 -15.71 -18.00
N GLY A 81 25.53 -14.43 -17.63
CA GLY A 81 26.21 -13.33 -18.34
C GLY A 81 25.45 -12.77 -19.55
N GLY A 82 24.19 -13.16 -19.75
CA GLY A 82 23.34 -12.56 -20.77
C GLY A 82 22.91 -11.12 -20.42
N GLU A 83 22.38 -10.41 -21.42
CA GLU A 83 21.96 -9.00 -21.28
C GLU A 83 21.02 -8.74 -20.10
N ASP A 84 21.24 -7.61 -19.43
CA ASP A 84 20.34 -7.13 -18.38
C ASP A 84 19.00 -6.69 -18.98
N THR A 85 17.95 -7.40 -18.58
CA THR A 85 16.55 -7.17 -18.98
C THR A 85 15.67 -6.89 -17.76
N SER A 86 16.27 -6.35 -16.70
CA SER A 86 15.54 -5.71 -15.62
C SER A 86 14.74 -4.51 -16.13
N LEU A 87 13.66 -4.13 -15.43
CA LEU A 87 12.89 -2.96 -15.81
C LEU A 87 13.76 -1.69 -15.87
N LYS A 88 14.72 -1.55 -14.95
CA LYS A 88 15.73 -0.48 -14.97
C LYS A 88 16.49 -0.43 -16.30
N ALA A 89 17.05 -1.55 -16.74
CA ALA A 89 17.82 -1.63 -17.98
C ALA A 89 16.95 -1.38 -19.22
N ILE A 90 15.71 -1.89 -19.23
CA ILE A 90 14.75 -1.69 -20.32
C ILE A 90 14.36 -0.20 -20.41
N THR A 91 13.99 0.42 -19.29
CA THR A 91 13.62 1.84 -19.24
C THR A 91 14.82 2.74 -19.57
N ALA A 92 16.03 2.39 -19.15
CA ALA A 92 17.24 3.10 -19.53
C ALA A 92 17.47 3.04 -21.05
N LYS A 93 17.46 1.84 -21.66
CA LYS A 93 17.59 1.66 -23.12
C LYS A 93 16.50 2.45 -23.88
N ALA A 94 15.25 2.42 -23.40
CA ALA A 94 14.16 3.18 -24.01
C ALA A 94 14.38 4.71 -23.92
N LYS A 95 14.96 5.21 -22.83
CA LYS A 95 15.36 6.63 -22.70
C LYS A 95 16.54 6.99 -23.62
N THR A 96 17.52 6.09 -23.80
CA THR A 96 18.71 6.34 -24.63
C THR A 96 18.41 6.30 -26.14
N ILE A 97 17.46 5.46 -26.58
CA ILE A 97 17.09 5.33 -28.00
C ILE A 97 16.26 6.53 -28.49
N GLY A 98 15.71 7.35 -27.58
CA GLY A 98 15.11 8.64 -27.89
C GLY A 98 13.72 8.55 -28.52
N ALA A 99 12.78 9.31 -27.95
CA ALA A 99 11.87 10.29 -28.58
C ALA A 99 11.49 10.19 -30.09
N GLN A 100 11.45 9.02 -30.70
CA GLN A 100 10.85 8.76 -32.02
C GLN A 100 10.24 7.37 -32.06
N SER A 101 9.10 7.20 -31.41
CA SER A 101 8.08 6.31 -31.97
C SER A 101 6.71 6.92 -31.67
N LYS A 102 6.04 7.32 -32.76
CA LYS A 102 4.61 7.58 -32.76
C LYS A 102 3.93 6.41 -32.07
N SER A 103 2.94 6.77 -31.25
CA SER A 103 1.85 5.92 -30.81
C SER A 103 1.38 5.02 -31.95
N THR A 104 1.80 3.76 -31.92
CA THR A 104 1.05 2.66 -32.49
C THR A 104 0.59 1.81 -31.31
N ASP A 105 -0.65 2.07 -30.90
CA ASP A 105 -1.50 1.09 -30.25
C ASP A 105 -1.51 -0.17 -31.11
N THR A 106 -0.59 -1.07 -30.83
CA THR A 106 -0.70 -2.47 -31.19
C THR A 106 -0.62 -3.23 -29.88
N VAL A 107 -1.80 -3.38 -29.27
CA VAL A 107 -2.11 -4.55 -28.46
C VAL A 107 -1.92 -5.75 -29.38
N THR A 108 -0.68 -6.19 -29.54
CA THR A 108 -0.38 -7.52 -30.05
C THR A 108 -0.87 -8.46 -28.96
N SER A 109 -2.09 -8.95 -29.16
CA SER A 109 -2.60 -10.14 -28.50
C SER A 109 -1.66 -11.29 -28.87
N ASN A 110 -0.55 -11.37 -28.14
CA ASN A 110 0.44 -12.40 -28.33
C ASN A 110 -0.23 -13.69 -27.88
N LYS A 111 -0.80 -14.45 -28.84
CA LYS A 111 -1.35 -15.78 -28.61
C LYS A 111 -0.26 -16.56 -27.89
N GLN A 112 -0.40 -16.76 -26.58
CA GLN A 112 0.59 -17.48 -25.80
C GLN A 112 0.81 -18.84 -26.45
N SER A 113 2.00 -19.03 -27.02
CA SER A 113 2.45 -20.31 -27.55
C SER A 113 2.20 -21.40 -26.50
N LEU A 114 1.87 -22.62 -26.95
CA LEU A 114 1.67 -23.78 -26.06
C LEU A 114 2.87 -23.97 -25.13
N PHE A 115 4.08 -23.70 -25.62
CA PHE A 115 5.30 -23.66 -24.82
C PHE A 115 5.24 -22.59 -23.72
N GLY A 116 4.78 -21.37 -24.02
CA GLY A 116 4.62 -20.30 -23.04
C GLY A 116 3.62 -20.66 -21.95
N LYS A 117 2.50 -21.32 -22.30
CA LYS A 117 1.52 -21.82 -21.33
C LYS A 117 2.10 -22.93 -20.46
N PHE A 118 2.80 -23.89 -21.06
CA PHE A 118 3.46 -24.99 -20.33
C PHE A 118 4.59 -24.48 -19.41
N TYR A 119 5.44 -23.57 -19.91
CA TYR A 119 6.48 -22.94 -19.11
C TYR A 119 5.89 -22.20 -17.91
N LYS A 120 4.85 -21.37 -18.12
CA LYS A 120 4.14 -20.70 -17.03
C LYS A 120 3.53 -21.71 -16.04
N TYR A 121 2.94 -22.80 -16.54
CA TYR A 121 2.41 -23.89 -15.71
C TYR A 121 3.47 -24.46 -14.76
N ILE A 122 4.66 -24.79 -15.27
CA ILE A 122 5.76 -25.36 -14.49
C ILE A 122 6.32 -24.32 -13.51
N LEU A 123 6.52 -23.10 -14.00
CA LEU A 123 7.02 -21.96 -13.26
C LEU A 123 6.18 -21.68 -12.01
N ASP A 124 4.86 -21.51 -12.18
CA ASP A 124 3.93 -21.14 -11.12
C ASP A 124 3.69 -22.27 -10.10
N ARG A 125 3.85 -23.54 -10.52
CA ARG A 125 3.57 -24.72 -9.65
C ARG A 125 4.79 -25.32 -8.96
N TRP A 126 5.99 -25.14 -9.51
CA TRP A 126 7.19 -25.84 -9.04
C TRP A 126 8.37 -24.90 -8.79
N ILE A 127 8.64 -23.97 -9.72
CA ILE A 127 9.86 -23.18 -9.68
C ILE A 127 9.70 -21.96 -8.78
N GLN A 128 8.60 -21.21 -8.80
CA GLN A 128 8.42 -20.01 -7.97
C GLN A 128 7.79 -20.28 -6.60
N VAL A 129 7.98 -21.47 -6.02
CA VAL A 129 7.27 -21.86 -4.79
C VAL A 129 8.13 -21.53 -3.56
N PRO A 130 7.62 -20.84 -2.53
CA PRO A 130 6.22 -20.41 -2.32
C PRO A 130 5.85 -19.10 -3.04
N ASP A 131 6.85 -18.35 -3.47
CA ASP A 131 6.72 -17.14 -4.28
C ASP A 131 8.02 -16.90 -5.08
N ARG A 132 7.98 -15.87 -5.95
CA ARG A 132 9.10 -15.50 -6.84
C ARG A 132 10.43 -15.27 -6.12
N PHE A 133 10.43 -14.97 -4.83
CA PHE A 133 11.65 -14.65 -4.09
C PHE A 133 12.35 -15.88 -3.50
N ARG A 134 11.91 -17.12 -3.77
CA ARG A 134 12.51 -18.32 -3.15
C ARG A 134 14.04 -18.41 -3.28
N PHE A 135 14.62 -17.93 -4.39
CA PHE A 135 16.07 -18.01 -4.64
C PHE A 135 16.87 -16.87 -3.98
N TRP A 136 16.19 -15.92 -3.34
CA TRP A 136 16.80 -14.97 -2.41
C TRP A 136 17.05 -15.60 -1.04
N GLU A 137 16.18 -16.52 -0.61
CA GLU A 137 16.13 -17.06 0.76
C GLU A 137 17.48 -17.55 1.29
N ARG A 138 18.20 -18.38 0.51
CA ARG A 138 19.48 -18.95 0.95
C ARG A 138 20.56 -17.88 1.13
N SER A 139 20.61 -16.93 0.20
CA SER A 139 21.58 -15.84 0.23
C SER A 139 21.29 -14.88 1.38
N ALA A 140 20.01 -14.52 1.55
CA ALA A 140 19.52 -13.68 2.63
C ALA A 140 19.77 -14.29 4.02
N VAL A 141 19.50 -15.58 4.23
CA VAL A 141 19.77 -16.23 5.53
C VAL A 141 21.26 -16.25 5.85
N ARG A 142 22.13 -16.51 4.86
CA ARG A 142 23.59 -16.49 5.09
C ARG A 142 24.07 -15.10 5.48
N MET A 143 23.65 -14.08 4.73
CA MET A 143 24.02 -12.69 4.99
C MET A 143 23.41 -12.19 6.30
N GLY A 144 22.14 -12.47 6.55
CA GLY A 144 21.45 -12.10 7.79
C GLY A 144 22.13 -12.67 9.04
N ARG A 145 22.60 -13.92 9.02
CA ARG A 145 23.39 -14.49 10.13
C ARG A 145 24.68 -13.71 10.40
N LYS A 146 25.37 -13.29 9.34
CA LYS A 146 26.61 -12.50 9.44
C LYS A 146 26.30 -11.13 10.06
N ILE A 147 25.30 -10.43 9.53
CA ILE A 147 24.88 -9.10 10.02
C ILE A 147 24.42 -9.19 11.49
N ILE A 148 23.62 -10.20 11.85
CA ILE A 148 23.13 -10.39 13.23
C ILE A 148 24.29 -10.48 14.22
N LYS A 149 25.33 -11.24 13.86
CA LYS A 149 26.53 -11.39 14.71
C LYS A 149 27.38 -10.12 14.73
N GLU A 150 27.61 -9.49 13.58
CA GLU A 150 28.50 -8.32 13.45
C GLU A 150 27.95 -7.08 14.13
N HIS A 151 26.63 -6.89 14.08
CA HIS A 151 25.97 -5.70 14.62
C HIS A 151 25.25 -5.96 15.94
N ASP A 152 25.45 -7.12 16.56
CA ASP A 152 24.75 -7.54 17.79
C ASP A 152 23.24 -7.27 17.67
N ILE A 153 22.57 -7.86 16.69
CA ILE A 153 21.13 -7.65 16.50
C ILE A 153 20.36 -8.57 17.44
N SER A 154 19.43 -7.99 18.18
CA SER A 154 18.54 -8.74 19.09
C SER A 154 17.15 -8.99 18.51
N ILE A 155 16.72 -8.17 17.54
CA ILE A 155 15.37 -8.22 16.95
C ILE A 155 15.47 -8.18 15.43
N ILE A 156 14.67 -9.00 14.75
CA ILE A 156 14.47 -8.95 13.31
C ILE A 156 13.01 -8.67 12.99
N TYR A 157 12.80 -7.94 11.89
CA TYR A 157 11.50 -7.60 11.35
C TYR A 157 11.38 -8.13 9.93
N THR A 158 10.28 -8.79 9.60
CA THR A 158 9.94 -9.19 8.23
C THR A 158 8.60 -8.59 7.82
N THR A 159 8.42 -8.30 6.53
CA THR A 159 7.11 -7.90 5.99
C THR A 159 6.64 -8.88 4.92
N CYS A 160 5.39 -9.31 5.03
CA CYS A 160 4.71 -10.28 4.18
C CYS A 160 3.52 -9.60 3.47
N LEU A 161 3.29 -9.82 2.17
CA LEU A 161 4.03 -10.65 1.22
C LEU A 161 5.40 -10.06 0.82
N PRO A 162 6.36 -10.89 0.35
CA PRO A 162 6.25 -12.33 0.06
C PRO A 162 6.36 -13.26 1.28
N PHE A 163 5.86 -14.51 1.15
CA PHE A 163 6.00 -15.56 2.17
C PHE A 163 7.47 -15.90 2.44
N THR A 164 8.34 -15.77 1.43
CA THR A 164 9.78 -15.96 1.57
C THR A 164 10.40 -15.05 2.63
N SER A 165 9.92 -13.80 2.81
CA SER A 165 10.41 -12.90 3.87
C SER A 165 10.26 -13.54 5.24
N ASN A 166 9.07 -14.08 5.54
CA ASN A 166 8.81 -14.74 6.83
C ASN A 166 9.60 -16.04 6.99
N ARG A 167 9.85 -16.81 5.91
CA ARG A 167 10.73 -17.98 5.99
C ARG A 167 12.17 -17.59 6.34
N ILE A 168 12.68 -16.48 5.81
CA ILE A 168 14.00 -15.95 6.17
C ILE A 168 13.99 -15.58 7.66
N GLY A 169 12.98 -14.85 8.13
CA GLY A 169 12.83 -14.47 9.55
C GLY A 169 12.83 -15.68 10.47
N MET A 170 11.96 -16.66 10.19
CA MET A 170 11.89 -17.91 10.96
C MET A 170 13.22 -18.66 11.01
N ARG A 171 13.93 -18.76 9.89
CA ARG A 171 15.25 -19.42 9.84
C ARG A 171 16.30 -18.67 10.63
N LEU A 172 16.36 -17.35 10.52
CA LEU A 172 17.31 -16.54 11.29
C LEU A 172 17.04 -16.65 12.78
N LYS A 173 15.77 -16.57 13.20
CA LYS A 173 15.36 -16.81 14.59
C LYS A 173 15.86 -18.16 15.10
N HIS A 174 15.59 -19.24 14.37
CA HIS A 174 16.01 -20.59 14.79
C HIS A 174 17.54 -20.72 14.86
N LEU A 175 18.28 -20.10 13.95
CA LEU A 175 19.74 -20.22 13.86
C LEU A 175 20.51 -19.29 14.81
N THR A 176 19.87 -18.24 15.34
CA THR A 176 20.57 -17.18 16.10
C THR A 176 19.91 -16.82 17.42
N GLY A 177 18.67 -17.25 17.67
CA GLY A 177 17.93 -16.95 18.91
C GLY A 177 17.30 -15.55 18.97
N VAL A 178 17.49 -14.71 17.94
CA VAL A 178 16.91 -13.36 17.89
C VAL A 178 15.38 -13.37 17.98
N LYS A 179 14.83 -12.31 18.56
CA LYS A 179 13.38 -12.08 18.54
C LYS A 179 12.93 -11.70 17.14
N TRP A 180 11.72 -12.10 16.77
CA TRP A 180 11.17 -11.92 15.44
C TRP A 180 9.77 -11.33 15.47
N VAL A 181 9.63 -10.18 14.80
CA VAL A 181 8.35 -9.55 14.47
C VAL A 181 8.00 -9.82 13.01
N ALA A 182 6.84 -10.42 12.77
CA ALA A 182 6.33 -10.67 11.42
C ALA A 182 5.15 -9.74 11.10
N ASP A 183 5.34 -8.85 10.14
CA ASP A 183 4.34 -7.88 9.68
C ASP A 183 3.57 -8.40 8.47
N PHE A 184 2.24 -8.30 8.53
CA PHE A 184 1.30 -8.68 7.49
C PHE A 184 0.61 -7.44 6.92
N ARG A 185 0.86 -7.19 5.64
CA ARG A 185 0.25 -6.07 4.89
C ARG A 185 -1.04 -6.45 4.20
N ASP A 186 -1.36 -7.73 4.16
CA ASP A 186 -2.51 -8.30 3.49
C ASP A 186 -3.04 -9.50 4.30
N PRO A 187 -4.33 -9.88 4.18
CA PRO A 187 -4.87 -11.07 4.82
C PRO A 187 -4.44 -12.30 4.00
N THR A 188 -3.18 -12.68 4.17
CA THR A 188 -2.56 -13.80 3.46
C THR A 188 -3.36 -15.08 3.68
N THR A 189 -3.37 -15.95 2.65
CA THR A 189 -4.10 -17.24 2.65
C THR A 189 -5.61 -17.20 2.89
N TYR A 190 -6.20 -16.01 3.06
CA TYR A 190 -7.64 -15.79 3.12
C TYR A 190 -8.18 -15.28 1.78
N ALA A 191 -7.54 -14.26 1.19
CA ALA A 191 -7.99 -13.66 -0.05
C ALA A 191 -7.35 -14.31 -1.29
N LYS A 192 -8.14 -14.62 -2.33
CA LYS A 192 -7.70 -15.32 -3.56
C LYS A 192 -6.48 -14.68 -4.26
N ARG A 193 -6.31 -13.36 -4.15
CA ARG A 193 -5.15 -12.64 -4.73
C ARG A 193 -3.86 -12.75 -3.88
N MET A 194 -3.95 -13.30 -2.68
CA MET A 194 -2.87 -13.36 -1.68
C MET A 194 -2.34 -14.77 -1.45
N TYR A 195 -2.76 -15.73 -2.29
CA TYR A 195 -2.26 -17.09 -2.32
C TYR A 195 -2.40 -17.71 -3.72
N SER A 196 -1.83 -18.89 -3.94
CA SER A 196 -1.91 -19.60 -5.21
C SER A 196 -3.21 -20.40 -5.34
N ASP A 197 -3.91 -20.28 -6.47
CA ASP A 197 -5.07 -21.14 -6.79
C ASP A 197 -4.69 -22.63 -6.92
N TYR A 198 -3.40 -22.98 -7.00
CA TYR A 198 -2.94 -24.36 -7.04
C TYR A 198 -2.69 -24.91 -5.63
N PHE A 199 -3.51 -25.88 -5.22
CA PHE A 199 -3.57 -26.40 -3.85
C PHE A 199 -2.20 -26.80 -3.25
N PRO A 200 -1.29 -27.52 -3.94
CA PRO A 200 0.03 -27.83 -3.37
C PRO A 200 0.91 -26.60 -3.05
N VAL A 201 0.77 -25.52 -3.83
CA VAL A 201 1.48 -24.27 -3.57
C VAL A 201 0.79 -23.51 -2.45
N PHE A 202 -0.54 -23.45 -2.45
CA PHE A 202 -1.33 -22.91 -1.35
C PHE A 202 -0.99 -23.60 -0.02
N ALA A 203 -0.93 -24.93 0.02
CA ALA A 203 -0.59 -25.69 1.23
C ALA A 203 0.78 -25.30 1.79
N LYS A 204 1.78 -25.06 0.92
CA LYS A 204 3.09 -24.55 1.33
C LYS A 204 3.01 -23.12 1.86
N GLN A 205 2.27 -22.23 1.18
CA GLN A 205 2.05 -20.85 1.63
C GLN A 205 1.34 -20.82 2.99
N LYS A 206 0.29 -21.62 3.16
CA LYS A 206 -0.45 -21.77 4.41
C LYS A 206 0.41 -22.34 5.52
N LYS A 207 1.26 -23.32 5.23
CA LYS A 207 2.20 -23.86 6.20
C LYS A 207 3.20 -22.80 6.67
N ILE A 208 3.73 -21.96 5.77
CA ILE A 208 4.62 -20.85 6.13
C ILE A 208 3.90 -19.83 7.01
N GLU A 209 2.64 -19.49 6.70
CA GLU A 209 1.83 -18.61 7.53
C GLU A 209 1.61 -19.22 8.93
N GLN A 210 1.14 -20.47 9.00
CA GLN A 210 0.95 -21.19 10.26
C GLN A 210 2.22 -21.22 11.12
N ASP A 211 3.37 -21.52 10.51
CA ASP A 211 4.65 -21.52 11.19
C ASP A 211 5.09 -20.11 11.61
N THR A 212 4.76 -19.08 10.82
CA THR A 212 4.98 -17.68 11.21
C THR A 212 4.21 -17.36 12.49
N PHE A 213 2.90 -17.63 12.52
CA PHE A 213 2.07 -17.41 13.69
C PHE A 213 2.54 -18.21 14.91
N LYS A 214 3.00 -19.45 14.69
CA LYS A 214 3.53 -20.28 15.76
C LYS A 214 4.83 -19.72 16.36
N TYR A 215 5.80 -19.38 15.52
CA TYR A 215 7.18 -19.13 15.97
C TYR A 215 7.58 -17.64 16.12
N ALA A 216 6.88 -16.70 15.50
CA ALA A 216 7.15 -15.27 15.70
C ALA A 216 6.83 -14.84 17.14
N ASP A 217 7.60 -13.91 17.70
CA ASP A 217 7.38 -13.35 19.04
C ASP A 217 6.27 -12.29 19.01
N ALA A 218 6.11 -11.59 17.89
CA ALA A 218 4.98 -10.70 17.64
C ALA A 218 4.52 -10.77 16.18
N ILE A 219 3.22 -10.63 15.99
CA ILE A 219 2.55 -10.51 14.70
C ILE A 219 1.98 -9.10 14.59
N THR A 220 2.25 -8.40 13.51
CA THR A 220 1.63 -7.09 13.25
C THR A 220 0.77 -7.14 12.01
N GLY A 221 -0.40 -6.52 12.07
CA GLY A 221 -1.31 -6.38 10.93
C GLY A 221 -1.54 -4.91 10.63
N LEU A 222 -1.54 -4.54 9.34
CA LEU A 222 -1.77 -3.14 8.96
C LEU A 222 -3.24 -2.68 9.07
N SER A 223 -4.15 -3.59 9.36
CA SER A 223 -5.60 -3.36 9.43
C SER A 223 -6.20 -4.19 10.58
N GLY A 224 -7.21 -3.63 11.25
CA GLY A 224 -7.96 -4.33 12.29
C GLY A 224 -8.69 -5.55 11.72
N ALA A 225 -9.32 -5.41 10.56
CA ALA A 225 -9.96 -6.51 9.84
C ALA A 225 -9.03 -7.69 9.58
N TYR A 226 -7.75 -7.45 9.29
CA TYR A 226 -6.79 -8.55 9.06
C TYR A 226 -6.55 -9.34 10.34
N LEU A 227 -6.45 -8.65 11.48
CA LEU A 227 -6.30 -9.34 12.76
C LEU A 227 -7.56 -10.12 13.13
N ASN A 228 -8.75 -9.62 12.83
CA ASN A 228 -9.98 -10.39 13.02
C ASN A 228 -9.98 -11.66 12.16
N ILE A 229 -9.60 -11.56 10.88
CA ILE A 229 -9.44 -12.71 9.99
C ILE A 229 -8.44 -13.73 10.57
N PHE A 230 -7.27 -13.28 11.00
CA PHE A 230 -6.27 -14.18 11.57
C PHE A 230 -6.70 -14.75 12.91
N ASN A 231 -7.39 -13.97 13.75
CA ASN A 231 -7.95 -14.42 15.01
C ASN A 231 -8.93 -15.57 14.77
N ASP A 232 -9.81 -15.45 13.79
CA ASP A 232 -10.77 -16.50 13.44
C ASP A 232 -10.06 -17.73 12.84
N LEU A 233 -9.12 -17.53 11.89
CA LEU A 233 -8.35 -18.61 11.26
C LEU A 233 -7.51 -19.43 12.26
N TYR A 234 -7.16 -18.85 13.40
CA TYR A 234 -6.32 -19.46 14.42
C TYR A 234 -7.03 -19.61 15.77
N GLU A 235 -8.36 -19.49 15.80
CA GLU A 235 -9.20 -19.70 16.99
C GLU A 235 -8.69 -18.89 18.20
N GLY A 236 -8.24 -17.66 17.97
CA GLY A 236 -7.72 -16.75 19.01
C GLY A 236 -6.39 -17.13 19.65
N ARG A 237 -5.77 -18.25 19.25
CA ARG A 237 -4.53 -18.80 19.86
C ARG A 237 -3.37 -17.83 19.95
N TYR A 238 -3.32 -16.86 19.03
CA TYR A 238 -2.20 -15.91 18.92
C TYR A 238 -2.59 -14.46 19.17
N SER A 239 -3.80 -14.22 19.71
CA SER A 239 -4.32 -12.87 19.99
C SER A 239 -3.42 -12.07 20.93
N ASN A 240 -2.83 -12.73 21.95
CA ASN A 240 -1.94 -12.12 22.94
C ASN A 240 -0.63 -11.54 22.37
N LYS A 241 -0.26 -11.92 21.14
CA LYS A 241 0.94 -11.45 20.44
C LYS A 241 0.64 -10.86 19.06
N SER A 242 -0.62 -10.53 18.79
CA SER A 242 -1.06 -9.92 17.53
C SER A 242 -1.44 -8.44 17.74
N TYR A 243 -0.88 -7.54 16.95
CA TYR A 243 -1.00 -6.10 17.16
C TYR A 243 -1.40 -5.35 15.88
N PHE A 244 -2.36 -4.44 16.00
CA PHE A 244 -2.79 -3.60 14.88
C PHE A 244 -1.95 -2.34 14.85
N ILE A 245 -1.19 -2.18 13.76
CA ILE A 245 -0.40 -0.98 13.50
C ILE A 245 -0.72 -0.51 12.07
N PRO A 246 -1.54 0.54 11.88
CA PRO A 246 -1.86 1.05 10.55
C PRO A 246 -0.61 1.52 9.80
N THR A 247 -0.70 1.64 8.48
CA THR A 247 0.36 2.30 7.72
C THR A 247 0.29 3.80 7.96
N GLY A 248 1.42 4.41 8.28
CA GLY A 248 1.56 5.84 8.49
C GLY A 248 1.82 6.61 7.19
N VAL A 249 1.24 7.78 7.06
CA VAL A 249 1.69 8.80 6.10
C VAL A 249 3.00 9.41 6.57
N ASP A 250 3.83 9.89 5.66
CA ASP A 250 5.07 10.55 6.06
C ASP A 250 4.76 11.91 6.69
N ASP A 251 5.16 12.11 7.94
CA ASP A 251 4.98 13.37 8.67
C ASP A 251 5.63 14.55 7.92
N ASP A 252 6.75 14.33 7.23
CA ASP A 252 7.49 15.37 6.49
C ASP A 252 6.74 15.92 5.26
N TYR A 253 5.66 15.25 4.87
CA TYR A 253 4.82 15.67 3.75
C TYR A 253 3.55 16.39 4.20
N LEU A 254 3.24 16.38 5.49
CA LEU A 254 2.04 17.02 6.01
C LEU A 254 2.09 18.54 5.80
N PRO A 255 1.04 19.15 5.25
CA PRO A 255 0.94 20.59 5.18
C PRO A 255 0.69 21.18 6.58
N SER A 256 1.01 22.46 6.76
CA SER A 256 0.57 23.19 7.95
C SER A 256 -0.96 23.26 8.00
N PHE A 257 -1.54 22.82 9.12
CA PHE A 257 -2.99 22.81 9.38
C PHE A 257 -3.55 24.18 9.82
N GLN A 258 -2.73 25.22 9.94
CA GLN A 258 -3.17 26.53 10.47
C GLN A 258 -4.04 27.30 9.46
N ASN A 259 -5.24 27.72 9.91
CA ASN A 259 -6.15 28.69 9.29
C ASN A 259 -6.23 28.66 7.75
N ARG A 260 -6.48 27.48 7.18
CA ARG A 260 -6.76 27.36 5.74
C ARG A 260 -8.26 27.42 5.50
N GLU A 261 -8.71 28.42 4.75
CA GLU A 261 -10.04 28.42 4.18
C GLU A 261 -10.20 27.24 3.23
N LYS A 262 -11.34 26.55 3.31
CA LYS A 262 -11.65 25.45 2.41
C LYS A 262 -12.04 26.02 1.06
N GLU A 263 -11.38 25.55 0.02
CA GLU A 263 -11.74 25.88 -1.35
C GLU A 263 -13.02 25.12 -1.74
N ASN A 264 -13.80 25.67 -2.66
CA ASN A 264 -15.14 25.18 -2.98
C ASN A 264 -15.16 23.92 -3.87
N TYR A 265 -14.43 22.88 -3.47
CA TYR A 265 -14.42 21.58 -4.14
C TYR A 265 -14.41 20.40 -3.16
N ILE A 266 -14.87 19.26 -3.68
CA ILE A 266 -14.61 17.94 -3.13
C ILE A 266 -13.57 17.23 -4.00
N ILE A 267 -12.84 16.28 -3.44
CA ILE A 267 -11.70 15.66 -4.12
C ILE A 267 -11.76 14.13 -4.12
N PHE A 268 -11.65 13.53 -5.30
CA PHE A 268 -11.38 12.11 -5.48
C PHE A 268 -9.91 11.94 -5.88
N VAL A 269 -9.19 11.08 -5.19
CA VAL A 269 -7.77 10.81 -5.47
C VAL A 269 -7.61 9.35 -5.86
N GLY A 270 -7.04 9.11 -7.04
CA GLY A 270 -6.77 7.79 -7.57
C GLY A 270 -7.20 7.65 -9.02
N GLU A 271 -7.21 6.39 -9.48
CA GLU A 271 -7.78 6.02 -10.77
C GLU A 271 -9.27 5.73 -10.59
N TYR A 272 -10.09 6.33 -11.46
CA TYR A 272 -11.51 6.05 -11.52
C TYR A 272 -11.71 4.70 -12.21
N LEU A 273 -12.20 3.71 -11.47
CA LEU A 273 -12.33 2.35 -11.96
C LEU A 273 -13.66 2.16 -12.70
N HIS A 274 -13.67 1.29 -13.70
CA HIS A 274 -14.88 1.02 -14.50
C HIS A 274 -16.03 0.48 -13.62
N GLU A 275 -15.71 -0.23 -12.54
CA GLU A 275 -16.67 -0.78 -11.59
C GLU A 275 -17.47 0.30 -10.86
N TYR A 276 -16.96 1.53 -10.76
CA TYR A 276 -17.65 2.64 -10.09
C TYR A 276 -18.84 3.16 -10.91
N LYS A 277 -18.79 3.01 -12.24
CA LYS A 277 -19.80 3.54 -13.19
C LYS A 277 -20.11 5.01 -12.89
N ASP A 278 -21.37 5.41 -12.96
CA ASP A 278 -21.86 6.77 -12.69
C ASP A 278 -22.48 6.94 -11.29
N ASN A 279 -22.35 5.94 -10.41
CA ASN A 279 -23.09 5.89 -9.14
C ASN A 279 -22.91 7.14 -8.28
N PHE A 280 -21.65 7.57 -8.08
CA PHE A 280 -21.37 8.80 -7.33
C PHE A 280 -21.66 10.06 -8.16
N LEU A 281 -21.36 10.02 -9.47
CA LEU A 281 -21.54 11.16 -10.36
C LEU A 281 -23.01 11.58 -10.47
N LYS A 282 -23.96 10.63 -10.49
CA LYS A 282 -25.40 10.91 -10.45
C LYS A 282 -25.81 11.68 -9.20
N ILE A 283 -25.35 11.22 -8.03
CA ILE A 283 -25.62 11.85 -6.73
C ILE A 283 -25.03 13.27 -6.70
N PHE A 284 -23.78 13.41 -7.16
CA PHE A 284 -23.12 14.70 -7.26
C PHE A 284 -23.86 15.64 -8.23
N ALA A 285 -24.27 15.15 -9.40
CA ALA A 285 -25.00 15.92 -10.40
C ALA A 285 -26.34 16.44 -9.89
N GLU A 286 -27.13 15.58 -9.23
CA GLU A 286 -28.40 15.99 -8.62
C GLU A 286 -28.18 17.08 -7.56
N ALA A 287 -27.13 16.96 -6.74
CA ALA A 287 -26.80 17.95 -5.73
C ALA A 287 -26.40 19.31 -6.35
N VAL A 288 -25.46 19.34 -7.30
CA VAL A 288 -24.95 20.60 -7.88
C VAL A 288 -25.95 21.28 -8.82
N ASN A 289 -26.87 20.52 -9.42
CA ASN A 289 -27.95 21.08 -10.25
C ASN A 289 -29.16 21.54 -9.45
N SER A 290 -29.20 21.30 -8.14
CA SER A 290 -30.25 21.79 -7.27
C SER A 290 -30.28 23.32 -7.19
N LYS A 291 -31.46 23.91 -6.90
CA LYS A 291 -31.63 25.36 -6.77
C LYS A 291 -30.65 26.01 -5.76
N GLU A 292 -30.19 25.24 -4.78
CA GLU A 292 -29.32 25.71 -3.69
C GLU A 292 -27.85 25.84 -4.12
N LEU A 293 -27.37 24.98 -5.02
CA LEU A 293 -25.95 24.90 -5.41
C LEU A 293 -25.68 25.32 -6.87
N LYS A 294 -26.71 25.33 -7.71
CA LYS A 294 -26.56 25.66 -9.14
C LYS A 294 -25.93 27.04 -9.31
N GLY A 295 -24.82 27.09 -10.06
CA GLY A 295 -24.06 28.32 -10.31
C GLY A 295 -23.11 28.76 -9.20
N LYS A 296 -23.00 28.03 -8.08
CA LYS A 296 -22.09 28.37 -6.97
C LYS A 296 -20.65 27.88 -7.14
N GLY A 297 -20.28 27.35 -8.31
CA GLY A 297 -18.93 26.86 -8.59
C GLY A 297 -18.50 25.66 -7.72
N CYS A 298 -19.41 24.73 -7.44
CA CYS A 298 -19.12 23.49 -6.72
C CYS A 298 -18.39 22.49 -7.63
N THR A 299 -17.13 22.17 -7.32
CA THR A 299 -16.29 21.33 -8.18
C THR A 299 -15.96 19.96 -7.56
N LEU A 300 -15.92 18.91 -8.38
CA LEU A 300 -15.31 17.62 -8.09
C LEU A 300 -13.94 17.57 -8.77
N LYS A 301 -12.87 17.61 -7.99
CA LYS A 301 -11.50 17.43 -8.48
C LYS A 301 -11.15 15.95 -8.50
N ILE A 302 -10.78 15.41 -9.66
CA ILE A 302 -10.35 14.01 -9.84
C ILE A 302 -8.84 14.03 -10.09
N VAL A 303 -8.06 13.66 -9.08
CA VAL A 303 -6.59 13.68 -9.12
C VAL A 303 -6.03 12.28 -9.35
N GLY A 304 -5.30 12.09 -10.45
CA GLY A 304 -4.72 10.79 -10.83
C GLY A 304 -4.18 10.82 -12.25
N ASN A 305 -4.19 9.70 -12.96
CA ASN A 305 -3.87 9.73 -14.38
C ASN A 305 -5.03 10.40 -15.13
N LYS A 306 -4.82 11.65 -15.59
CA LYS A 306 -5.88 12.46 -16.22
C LYS A 306 -6.53 11.73 -17.40
N ASN A 307 -5.72 11.12 -18.26
CA ASN A 307 -6.21 10.47 -19.48
C ASN A 307 -7.08 9.25 -19.15
N ILE A 308 -6.65 8.44 -18.17
CA ILE A 308 -7.44 7.29 -17.71
C ILE A 308 -8.74 7.78 -17.06
N ASN A 309 -8.64 8.74 -16.14
CA ASN A 309 -9.78 9.23 -15.40
C ASN A 309 -10.82 9.87 -16.32
N GLN A 310 -10.41 10.80 -17.18
CA GLN A 310 -11.31 11.45 -18.13
C GLN A 310 -11.98 10.43 -19.04
N LYS A 311 -11.23 9.49 -19.62
CA LYS A 311 -11.80 8.44 -20.48
C LYS A 311 -12.89 7.61 -19.77
N GLN A 312 -12.73 7.34 -18.47
CA GLN A 312 -13.67 6.51 -17.71
C GLN A 312 -14.94 7.28 -17.28
N THR A 313 -14.89 8.61 -17.23
CA THR A 313 -15.98 9.43 -16.68
C THR A 313 -16.61 10.40 -17.67
N GLU A 314 -15.99 10.67 -18.82
CA GLU A 314 -16.41 11.71 -19.77
C GLU A 314 -17.84 11.51 -20.29
N GLU A 315 -18.22 10.29 -20.69
CA GLU A 315 -19.58 9.97 -21.13
C GLU A 315 -20.60 10.33 -20.04
N PHE A 316 -20.39 9.84 -18.82
CA PHE A 316 -21.27 10.12 -17.68
C PHE A 316 -21.33 11.60 -17.32
N VAL A 317 -20.19 12.31 -17.36
CA VAL A 317 -20.10 13.73 -17.04
C VAL A 317 -20.88 14.59 -18.05
N ASN A 318 -20.82 14.21 -19.34
CA ASN A 318 -21.55 14.87 -20.41
C ASN A 318 -23.06 14.60 -20.30
N ASP A 319 -23.45 13.33 -20.13
CA ASP A 319 -24.86 12.93 -20.01
C ASP A 319 -25.56 13.57 -18.80
N LEU A 320 -24.83 13.74 -17.70
CA LEU A 320 -25.33 14.35 -16.47
C LEU A 320 -25.26 15.89 -16.50
N GLY A 321 -24.68 16.49 -17.54
CA GLY A 321 -24.57 17.95 -17.70
C GLY A 321 -23.69 18.63 -16.64
N ILE A 322 -22.66 17.95 -16.14
CA ILE A 322 -21.78 18.43 -15.07
C ILE A 322 -20.33 18.71 -15.53
N CYS A 323 -20.11 18.91 -16.83
CA CYS A 323 -18.78 19.18 -17.41
C CYS A 323 -18.08 20.36 -16.71
N ASN A 324 -18.83 21.40 -16.35
CA ASN A 324 -18.30 22.60 -15.69
C ASN A 324 -18.05 22.40 -14.18
N ASN A 325 -18.45 21.25 -13.62
CA ASN A 325 -18.31 20.91 -12.21
C ASN A 325 -17.25 19.82 -11.98
N VAL A 326 -16.56 19.32 -13.00
CA VAL A 326 -15.54 18.28 -12.88
C VAL A 326 -14.21 18.77 -13.42
N GLU A 327 -13.17 18.69 -12.59
CA GLU A 327 -11.80 19.07 -12.96
C GLU A 327 -10.87 17.86 -12.85
N TYR A 328 -10.13 17.57 -13.92
CA TYR A 328 -9.17 16.47 -13.94
C TYR A 328 -7.74 16.99 -13.76
N ILE A 329 -7.06 16.49 -12.73
CA ILE A 329 -5.69 16.87 -12.39
C ILE A 329 -4.79 15.64 -12.54
N ASN A 330 -3.66 15.81 -13.23
CA ASN A 330 -2.66 14.76 -13.38
C ASN A 330 -2.02 14.38 -12.04
N HIS A 331 -1.23 13.29 -12.02
CA HIS A 331 -0.42 12.96 -10.85
C HIS A 331 0.45 14.15 -10.44
N VAL A 332 0.42 14.48 -9.15
CA VAL A 332 1.23 15.54 -8.55
C VAL A 332 2.12 14.97 -7.44
N PRO A 333 3.24 15.62 -7.10
CA PRO A 333 4.05 15.24 -5.96
C PRO A 333 3.25 15.15 -4.65
N GLN A 334 3.64 14.25 -3.76
CA GLN A 334 2.87 13.91 -2.55
C GLN A 334 2.53 15.12 -1.67
N ARG A 335 3.48 16.04 -1.45
CA ARG A 335 3.23 17.30 -0.70
C ARG A 335 2.11 18.13 -1.32
N LYS A 336 2.14 18.30 -2.66
CA LYS A 336 1.10 19.05 -3.37
C LYS A 336 -0.25 18.34 -3.32
N LEU A 337 -0.25 17.01 -3.41
CA LEU A 337 -1.46 16.22 -3.25
C LEU A 337 -2.10 16.44 -1.87
N TYR A 338 -1.31 16.45 -0.81
CA TYR A 338 -1.82 16.68 0.54
C TYR A 338 -2.36 18.09 0.73
N GLU A 339 -1.75 19.11 0.11
CA GLU A 339 -2.33 20.46 0.07
C GLU A 339 -3.71 20.47 -0.58
N LEU A 340 -3.86 19.81 -1.74
CA LEU A 340 -5.16 19.70 -2.42
C LEU A 340 -6.19 18.96 -1.56
N ILE A 341 -5.80 17.89 -0.87
CA ILE A 341 -6.71 17.16 0.01
C ILE A 341 -7.13 18.04 1.20
N VAL A 342 -6.20 18.72 1.86
CA VAL A 342 -6.48 19.57 3.03
C VAL A 342 -7.29 20.81 2.65
N ASN A 343 -7.12 21.36 1.46
CA ASN A 343 -7.91 22.51 1.01
C ASN A 343 -9.34 22.12 0.56
N ALA A 344 -9.61 20.83 0.29
CA ALA A 344 -10.94 20.37 -0.08
C ALA A 344 -11.95 20.48 1.08
N LYS A 345 -13.22 20.74 0.75
CA LYS A 345 -14.36 20.66 1.70
C LYS A 345 -14.57 19.23 2.20
N ALA A 346 -14.40 18.24 1.31
CA ALA A 346 -14.38 16.81 1.65
C ALA A 346 -13.60 16.00 0.61
N ALA A 347 -13.04 14.88 1.05
CA ALA A 347 -12.51 13.83 0.20
C ALA A 347 -13.61 12.80 -0.15
N VAL A 348 -13.42 12.08 -1.26
CA VAL A 348 -14.36 11.10 -1.79
C VAL A 348 -13.71 9.72 -1.78
N LEU A 349 -14.39 8.74 -1.20
CA LEU A 349 -13.99 7.34 -1.15
C LEU A 349 -15.14 6.46 -1.67
N ILE A 350 -15.06 6.05 -2.94
CA ILE A 350 -16.18 5.41 -3.66
C ILE A 350 -15.84 4.03 -4.24
N PRO A 351 -15.23 3.11 -3.46
CA PRO A 351 -14.97 1.75 -3.95
C PRO A 351 -16.26 0.95 -4.21
N GLY A 352 -17.41 1.45 -3.76
CA GLY A 352 -18.72 0.84 -3.91
C GLY A 352 -19.03 -0.18 -2.80
N HIS A 353 -20.29 -0.60 -2.72
CA HIS A 353 -20.74 -1.56 -1.70
C HIS A 353 -20.29 -3.01 -1.97
N THR A 354 -19.69 -3.29 -3.13
CA THR A 354 -19.13 -4.60 -3.50
C THR A 354 -17.66 -4.75 -3.11
N ALA A 355 -17.04 -3.69 -2.58
CA ALA A 355 -15.70 -3.77 -2.05
C ALA A 355 -15.60 -4.82 -0.93
N LEU A 356 -14.50 -5.54 -0.87
CA LEU A 356 -14.31 -6.55 0.17
C LEU A 356 -14.23 -5.86 1.54
N TRP A 357 -14.97 -6.36 2.53
CA TRP A 357 -15.13 -5.73 3.84
C TRP A 357 -13.79 -5.45 4.55
N TRP A 358 -12.78 -6.28 4.33
CA TRP A 358 -11.46 -6.14 4.93
C TRP A 358 -10.53 -5.18 4.16
N THR A 359 -10.95 -4.61 3.03
CA THR A 359 -10.08 -3.79 2.19
C THR A 359 -9.60 -2.56 2.93
N ASN A 360 -8.27 -2.43 3.10
CA ASN A 360 -7.65 -1.20 3.55
C ASN A 360 -7.27 -0.31 2.36
N PHE A 361 -7.99 0.80 2.18
CA PHE A 361 -7.72 1.72 1.08
C PHE A 361 -6.55 2.66 1.42
N ALA A 362 -5.52 2.70 0.56
CA ALA A 362 -4.40 3.61 0.75
C ALA A 362 -4.82 5.08 0.88
N LYS A 363 -5.87 5.51 0.16
CA LYS A 363 -6.39 6.88 0.23
C LYS A 363 -7.19 7.18 1.48
N MET A 364 -7.80 6.18 2.09
CA MET A 364 -8.41 6.34 3.40
C MET A 364 -7.35 6.68 4.46
N VAL A 365 -6.18 6.03 4.41
CA VAL A 365 -5.05 6.35 5.30
C VAL A 365 -4.63 7.82 5.15
N ASP A 366 -4.50 8.30 3.91
CA ASP A 366 -4.18 9.71 3.63
C ASP A 366 -5.24 10.64 4.26
N TYR A 367 -6.52 10.36 4.04
CA TYR A 367 -7.62 11.21 4.54
C TYR A 367 -7.73 11.21 6.07
N ILE A 368 -7.52 10.07 6.72
CA ILE A 368 -7.50 9.96 8.18
C ILE A 368 -6.35 10.78 8.76
N ALA A 369 -5.14 10.63 8.23
CA ALA A 369 -3.98 11.38 8.72
C ALA A 369 -4.13 12.90 8.52
N LEU A 370 -4.70 13.31 7.38
CA LEU A 370 -4.95 14.71 7.05
C LEU A 370 -6.21 15.29 7.71
N GLN A 371 -6.98 14.48 8.45
CA GLN A 371 -8.17 14.89 9.20
C GLN A 371 -9.23 15.55 8.30
N VAL A 372 -9.38 15.06 7.06
CA VAL A 372 -10.31 15.62 6.08
C VAL A 372 -11.60 14.81 6.07
N PRO A 373 -12.78 15.47 6.09
CA PRO A 373 -14.07 14.79 5.92
C PRO A 373 -14.11 13.85 4.73
N VAL A 374 -14.69 12.65 4.87
CA VAL A 374 -14.73 11.65 3.80
C VAL A 374 -16.17 11.28 3.46
N LEU A 375 -16.60 11.66 2.25
CA LEU A 375 -17.80 11.14 1.61
C LEU A 375 -17.53 9.72 1.13
N ALA A 376 -18.09 8.73 1.83
CA ALA A 376 -17.74 7.33 1.68
C ALA A 376 -18.92 6.48 1.18
N MET A 377 -18.75 5.83 0.03
CA MET A 377 -19.62 4.74 -0.45
C MET A 377 -18.90 3.41 -0.23
N VAL A 378 -19.09 2.83 0.95
CA VAL A 378 -18.39 1.62 1.43
C VAL A 378 -19.39 0.64 2.05
N PRO A 379 -19.05 -0.66 2.14
CA PRO A 379 -19.93 -1.64 2.79
C PRO A 379 -20.25 -1.29 4.26
N MET A 380 -21.46 -1.65 4.71
CA MET A 380 -21.95 -1.45 6.08
C MET A 380 -21.07 -2.10 7.14
N THR A 381 -20.49 -3.25 6.82
CA THR A 381 -19.48 -3.90 7.66
C THR A 381 -18.18 -3.84 6.89
N SER A 382 -17.31 -2.91 7.24
CA SER A 382 -15.99 -2.79 6.59
C SER A 382 -14.95 -2.15 7.49
N GLU A 383 -13.68 -2.47 7.23
CA GLU A 383 -12.53 -1.76 7.80
C GLU A 383 -12.67 -0.27 7.55
N ALA A 384 -13.00 0.11 6.31
CA ALA A 384 -13.08 1.50 5.93
C ALA A 384 -14.12 2.28 6.75
N ARG A 385 -15.32 1.72 6.90
CA ARG A 385 -16.36 2.34 7.74
C ARG A 385 -15.93 2.41 9.20
N THR A 386 -15.36 1.33 9.74
CA THR A 386 -14.92 1.26 11.14
C THR A 386 -13.87 2.33 11.45
N GLU A 387 -12.85 2.45 10.61
CA GLU A 387 -11.73 3.37 10.84
C GLU A 387 -12.12 4.83 10.62
N LEU A 388 -12.99 5.11 9.64
CA LEU A 388 -13.55 6.45 9.42
C LEU A 388 -14.48 6.91 10.56
N ILE A 389 -15.24 5.98 11.18
CA ILE A 389 -16.06 6.27 12.37
C ILE A 389 -15.16 6.62 13.56
N LYS A 390 -14.14 5.79 13.85
CA LYS A 390 -13.22 6.03 14.97
C LYS A 390 -12.43 7.34 14.81
N ALA A 391 -12.06 7.67 13.56
CA ALA A 391 -11.42 8.93 13.20
C ALA A 391 -12.36 10.14 13.30
N GLY A 392 -13.68 9.94 13.40
CA GLY A 392 -14.66 11.03 13.44
C GLY A 392 -14.72 11.83 12.15
N ILE A 393 -14.38 11.22 11.00
CA ILE A 393 -14.35 11.89 9.69
C ILE A 393 -15.22 11.22 8.61
N GLY A 394 -15.88 10.11 8.95
CA GLY A 394 -16.69 9.34 8.00
C GLY A 394 -18.07 9.92 7.78
N VAL A 395 -18.43 10.12 6.51
CA VAL A 395 -19.77 10.54 6.07
C VAL A 395 -20.27 9.54 5.05
N PHE A 396 -21.15 8.65 5.49
CA PHE A 396 -21.53 7.49 4.69
C PHE A 396 -22.70 7.80 3.77
N ILE A 397 -22.55 7.45 2.50
CA ILE A 397 -23.58 7.56 1.48
C ILE A 397 -24.09 6.14 1.21
N ASP A 398 -25.18 5.77 1.89
CA ASP A 398 -25.82 4.46 1.77
C ASP A 398 -27.00 4.48 0.78
N THR A 399 -27.57 5.67 0.54
CA THR A 399 -28.62 5.89 -0.47
C THR A 399 -28.34 7.14 -1.30
N PRO A 400 -28.83 7.22 -2.56
CA PRO A 400 -28.69 8.41 -3.39
C PRO A 400 -29.22 9.69 -2.72
N GLN A 401 -30.41 9.63 -2.11
CA GLN A 401 -31.04 10.79 -1.46
C GLN A 401 -30.24 11.30 -0.26
N GLN A 402 -29.68 10.39 0.53
CA GLN A 402 -28.76 10.75 1.60
C GLN A 402 -27.52 11.45 1.03
N GLY A 403 -26.94 10.89 -0.04
CA GLY A 403 -25.78 11.46 -0.71
C GLY A 403 -26.00 12.88 -1.21
N VAL A 404 -27.15 13.13 -1.86
CA VAL A 404 -27.51 14.48 -2.35
C VAL A 404 -27.61 15.47 -1.19
N THR A 405 -28.27 15.07 -0.10
CA THR A 405 -28.43 15.90 1.10
C THR A 405 -27.08 16.24 1.73
N VAL A 406 -26.21 15.24 1.87
CA VAL A 406 -24.87 15.43 2.43
C VAL A 406 -23.99 16.32 1.55
N ILE A 407 -23.98 16.12 0.23
CA ILE A 407 -23.18 16.96 -0.68
C ILE A 407 -23.65 18.43 -0.59
N LYS A 408 -24.96 18.67 -0.52
CA LYS A 408 -25.50 20.01 -0.28
C LYS A 408 -25.00 20.63 1.02
N GLN A 409 -24.98 19.87 2.12
CA GLN A 409 -24.46 20.34 3.41
C GLN A 409 -22.97 20.66 3.35
N VAL A 410 -22.16 19.81 2.70
CA VAL A 410 -20.72 20.02 2.50
C VAL A 410 -20.47 21.35 1.79
N PHE A 411 -21.15 21.61 0.67
CA PHE A 411 -20.94 22.86 -0.08
C PHE A 411 -21.56 24.09 0.59
N SER A 412 -22.60 23.93 1.42
CA SER A 412 -23.27 25.02 2.13
C SER A 412 -22.64 25.38 3.49
N GLU A 413 -21.46 24.84 3.81
CA GLU A 413 -20.66 25.15 5.02
C GLU A 413 -21.36 24.85 6.35
N LYS A 414 -22.41 24.03 6.32
CA LYS A 414 -23.13 23.52 7.49
C LYS A 414 -22.76 22.06 7.76
N PHE A 415 -21.47 21.76 7.81
CA PHE A 415 -20.98 20.39 8.01
C PHE A 415 -20.32 20.23 9.39
N PRO A 416 -21.08 19.91 10.46
CA PRO A 416 -20.55 19.82 11.80
C PRO A 416 -19.85 18.47 11.99
N MET A 417 -18.58 18.39 11.59
CA MET A 417 -17.78 17.21 11.87
C MET A 417 -16.46 17.58 12.51
N THR A 418 -16.18 16.93 13.64
CA THR A 418 -14.96 17.15 14.42
C THR A 418 -14.12 15.88 14.36
N ALA A 419 -12.97 15.96 13.70
CA ALA A 419 -12.05 14.85 13.63
C ALA A 419 -11.52 14.48 15.03
N ASN A 420 -11.45 13.17 15.32
CA ASN A 420 -10.75 12.65 16.48
C ASN A 420 -9.24 12.74 16.24
N LYS A 421 -8.66 13.89 16.58
CA LYS A 421 -7.24 14.20 16.34
C LYS A 421 -6.29 13.16 16.94
N GLU A 422 -6.62 12.60 18.10
CA GLU A 422 -5.81 11.57 18.75
C GLU A 422 -5.82 10.27 17.93
N TYR A 423 -6.99 9.85 17.46
CA TYR A 423 -7.11 8.67 16.60
C TYR A 423 -6.40 8.86 15.27
N CYS A 424 -6.60 10.00 14.61
CA CYS A 424 -5.99 10.33 13.33
C CYS A 424 -4.45 10.28 13.38
N ARG A 425 -3.83 10.70 14.50
CA ARG A 425 -2.38 10.64 14.69
C ARG A 425 -1.80 9.22 14.58
N ARG A 426 -2.60 8.17 14.81
CA ARG A 426 -2.15 6.78 14.64
C ARG A 426 -1.72 6.47 13.20
N TYR A 427 -2.22 7.23 12.23
CA TYR A 427 -1.92 7.09 10.81
C TYR A 427 -0.74 7.95 10.36
N LEU A 428 0.11 8.42 11.29
CA LEU A 428 1.39 9.06 11.01
C LEU A 428 2.54 8.05 11.09
N ALA A 429 3.59 8.23 10.28
CA ALA A 429 4.76 7.35 10.25
C ALA A 429 5.53 7.40 11.58
N SER A 430 5.58 8.57 12.22
CA SER A 430 6.13 8.72 13.57
C SER A 430 5.39 7.85 14.60
N GLN A 431 4.06 7.86 14.60
CA GLN A 431 3.24 7.09 15.53
C GLN A 431 3.19 5.60 15.19
N GLN A 432 3.20 5.25 13.90
CA GLN A 432 3.45 3.87 13.42
C GLN A 432 4.75 3.34 14.05
N THR A 433 5.83 4.12 13.94
CA THR A 433 7.15 3.74 14.44
C THR A 433 7.16 3.61 15.95
N LYS A 434 6.53 4.53 16.68
CA LYS A 434 6.36 4.43 18.14
C LYS A 434 5.67 3.12 18.52
N SER A 435 4.59 2.76 17.83
CA SER A 435 3.87 1.51 18.08
C SER A 435 4.72 0.27 17.82
N PHE A 436 5.60 0.29 16.82
CA PHE A 436 6.57 -0.77 16.59
C PHE A 436 7.65 -0.83 17.68
N ILE A 437 8.17 0.32 18.11
CA ILE A 437 9.11 0.40 19.22
C ILE A 437 8.50 -0.22 20.47
N ASP A 438 7.27 0.13 20.83
CA ASP A 438 6.60 -0.45 22.01
C ASP A 438 6.56 -2.00 21.95
N ILE A 439 6.34 -2.57 20.76
CA ILE A 439 6.42 -4.03 20.56
C ILE A 439 7.85 -4.55 20.70
N PHE A 440 8.83 -3.90 20.07
CA PHE A 440 10.23 -4.29 20.15
C PHE A 440 10.72 -4.31 21.60
N GLN A 441 10.30 -3.31 22.39
CA GLN A 441 10.61 -3.21 23.80
C GLN A 441 9.93 -4.30 24.63
N LYS A 442 8.69 -4.69 24.27
CA LYS A 442 7.92 -5.71 24.99
C LYS A 442 8.45 -7.13 24.80
N ILE A 443 9.04 -7.44 23.64
CA ILE A 443 9.50 -8.81 23.32
C ILE A 443 10.97 -9.07 23.65
N GLN A 444 11.71 -8.00 23.94
CA GLN A 444 13.10 -8.03 24.36
C GLN A 444 13.21 -8.30 25.86
#